data_AF-A0A8J8K5A7-F1
#
_entry.id   AF-A0A8J8K5A7-F1
#
_cell.length_a   1.000
_cell.length_b   1.000
_cell.length_c   1.000
_cell.angle_alpha   90.00
_cell.angle_beta   90.00
_cell.angle_gamma   90.00
#
_symmetry.space_group_name_H-M   'P 1'
#
loop_
_entity.id
_entity.type
_entity.pdbx_description
1 polymer ?
#
loop_
_entity_poly.entity_id
_entity_poly.type
_entity_poly.pdbx_seq_one_letter_code
_entity_poly.pdbx_strand_id
1 'polypeptide(L)'
;MFKKLLLLILMFVSFSSVGYSLEFISTWNTSKSGSSDSLSISLPLESSGNYNFYVDWGDNTNDTITSSSQKEHLYPSEGVYTVKISGTIIGFRFNNNNDRKKIINIEQ
;
A
#
# COMPACT_ATOMS: atom_id res chain seq x y z
N MET A 1 -51.25 -7.38 -34.88
CA MET A 1 -50.98 -6.01 -34.37
C MET A 1 -49.97 -6.08 -33.24
N PHE A 2 -48.81 -5.45 -33.47
CA PHE A 2 -47.71 -5.18 -32.55
C PHE A 2 -48.18 -4.33 -31.33
N LYS A 3 -47.56 -4.27 -30.15
CA LYS A 3 -46.27 -4.75 -29.61
C LYS A 3 -46.38 -4.69 -28.07
N LYS A 4 -45.86 -5.71 -27.39
CA LYS A 4 -45.66 -5.73 -25.93
C LYS A 4 -44.89 -4.49 -25.49
N LEU A 5 -45.46 -3.77 -24.52
CA LEU A 5 -44.80 -2.71 -23.77
C LEU A 5 -43.62 -3.34 -23.00
N LEU A 6 -42.39 -3.07 -23.43
CA LEU A 6 -41.18 -3.50 -22.72
C LEU A 6 -40.67 -2.31 -21.89
N LEU A 7 -40.66 -2.51 -20.57
CA LEU A 7 -40.13 -1.58 -19.58
C LEU A 7 -38.69 -1.18 -19.93
N LEU A 8 -38.45 0.10 -20.12
CA LEU A 8 -37.10 0.66 -20.28
C LEU A 8 -36.45 0.76 -18.89
N ILE A 9 -35.84 -0.31 -18.41
CA ILE A 9 -34.89 -0.22 -17.30
C ILE A 9 -33.60 0.37 -17.88
N LEU A 10 -33.43 1.69 -17.73
CA LEU A 10 -32.11 2.31 -17.79
C LEU A 10 -31.30 1.78 -16.60
N MET A 11 -30.66 0.63 -16.76
CA MET A 11 -29.47 0.33 -15.95
C MET A 11 -28.37 1.26 -16.45
N PHE A 12 -28.18 2.38 -15.76
CA PHE A 12 -26.90 3.05 -15.72
C PHE A 12 -25.90 2.05 -15.16
N VAL A 13 -25.26 1.28 -16.04
CA VAL A 13 -24.03 0.58 -15.67
C VAL A 13 -22.97 1.67 -15.61
N SER A 14 -22.78 2.23 -14.42
CA SER A 14 -21.61 3.03 -14.14
C SER A 14 -20.40 2.12 -14.31
N PHE A 15 -19.77 2.16 -15.48
CA PHE A 15 -18.42 1.66 -15.62
C PHE A 15 -17.54 2.62 -14.84
N SER A 16 -17.26 2.29 -13.58
CA SER A 16 -16.07 2.83 -12.93
C SER A 16 -14.91 2.42 -13.82
N SER A 17 -14.12 3.41 -14.27
CA SER A 17 -12.80 3.09 -14.80
C SER A 17 -12.10 2.34 -13.69
N VAL A 18 -11.81 1.06 -13.90
CA VAL A 18 -10.76 0.42 -13.11
C VAL A 18 -9.49 1.10 -13.59
N GLY A 19 -9.13 2.20 -12.93
CA GLY A 19 -7.78 2.71 -13.00
C GLY A 19 -6.94 1.61 -12.38
N TYR A 20 -6.18 0.88 -13.21
CA TYR A 20 -5.15 0.01 -12.69
C TYR A 20 -4.12 0.92 -12.01
N SER A 21 -4.31 1.14 -10.72
CA SER A 21 -3.24 1.59 -9.85
C SER A 21 -2.21 0.47 -9.86
N LEU A 22 -1.03 0.73 -10.42
CA LEU A 22 0.12 -0.14 -10.21
C LEU A 22 0.47 -0.06 -8.73
N GLU A 23 -0.04 -1.02 -7.97
CA GLU A 23 0.27 -1.16 -6.56
C GLU A 23 1.64 -1.82 -6.41
N PHE A 24 2.48 -1.23 -5.56
CA PHE A 24 3.61 -1.96 -5.01
C PHE A 24 3.08 -2.78 -3.83
N ILE A 25 3.02 -4.10 -4.03
CA ILE A 25 2.55 -5.04 -3.01
C ILE A 25 3.75 -5.79 -2.43
N SER A 26 3.87 -5.77 -1.11
CA SER A 26 4.96 -6.41 -0.39
C SER A 26 4.49 -7.04 0.91
N THR A 27 5.17 -8.11 1.33
CA THR A 27 4.90 -8.76 2.62
C THR A 27 6.04 -8.52 3.58
N TRP A 28 5.72 -8.13 4.81
CA TRP A 28 6.68 -7.79 5.86
C TRP A 28 6.43 -8.62 7.12
N ASN A 29 7.50 -9.03 7.80
CA ASN A 29 7.46 -9.70 9.09
C ASN A 29 8.12 -8.82 10.15
N THR A 30 7.32 -8.28 11.08
CA THR A 30 7.77 -7.30 12.08
C THR A 30 8.74 -7.90 13.11
N SER A 31 8.62 -9.20 13.40
CA SER A 31 9.47 -9.91 14.38
C SER A 31 10.92 -10.09 13.93
N LYS A 32 11.25 -9.84 12.66
CA LYS A 32 12.63 -9.94 12.16
C LYS A 32 13.46 -8.74 12.61
N SER A 33 14.75 -8.97 12.86
CA SER A 33 15.69 -7.90 13.24
C SER A 33 15.72 -6.78 12.19
N GLY A 34 15.59 -5.54 12.61
CA GLY A 34 15.60 -4.35 11.75
C GLY A 34 16.07 -3.12 12.52
N SER A 35 15.87 -1.94 11.93
CA SER A 35 16.11 -0.67 12.63
C SER A 35 14.94 -0.30 13.53
N SER A 36 13.72 -0.64 13.14
CA SER A 36 12.53 -0.43 13.98
C SER A 36 12.31 -1.62 14.93
N ASP A 37 11.52 -1.41 15.98
CA ASP A 37 11.19 -2.43 16.97
C ASP A 37 10.35 -3.60 16.39
N SER A 38 10.08 -4.64 17.18
CA SER A 38 9.39 -5.84 16.70
C SER A 38 7.89 -5.65 16.38
N LEU A 39 7.32 -4.50 16.73
CA LEU A 39 5.95 -4.12 16.44
C LEU A 39 5.84 -3.15 15.26
N SER A 40 6.95 -2.75 14.66
CA SER A 40 6.95 -1.70 13.64
C SER A 40 7.59 -2.15 12.33
N ILE A 41 7.29 -1.40 11.27
CA ILE A 41 8.11 -1.36 10.05
C ILE A 41 8.45 0.08 9.70
N SER A 42 9.62 0.27 9.10
CA SER A 42 10.12 1.54 8.58
C SER A 42 10.34 1.38 7.08
N LEU A 43 9.51 2.05 6.28
CA LEU A 43 9.66 2.10 4.84
C LEU A 43 11.03 2.72 4.47
N PRO A 44 11.73 2.20 3.45
CA PRO A 44 13.06 2.66 3.07
C PRO A 44 13.01 3.96 2.26
N LEU A 45 12.38 4.99 2.81
CA LEU A 45 12.23 6.30 2.19
C LEU A 45 13.53 7.11 2.36
N GLU A 46 14.06 7.61 1.26
CA GLU A 46 15.17 8.55 1.24
C GLU A 46 14.75 9.96 1.66
N SER A 47 15.65 10.71 2.29
CA SER A 47 15.37 12.09 2.71
C SER A 47 15.14 13.06 1.55
N SER A 48 15.70 12.79 0.37
CA SER A 48 15.56 13.59 -0.85
C SER A 48 14.53 13.06 -1.84
N GLY A 49 13.68 12.11 -1.41
CA GLY A 49 12.66 11.52 -2.28
C GLY A 49 11.49 12.47 -2.56
N ASN A 50 10.61 12.04 -3.47
CA ASN A 50 9.35 12.71 -3.80
C ASN A 50 8.19 11.76 -3.51
N TYR A 51 7.32 12.16 -2.58
CA TYR A 51 6.28 11.32 -2.02
C TYR A 51 4.92 11.98 -2.12
N ASN A 52 3.99 11.23 -2.69
CA ASN A 52 2.56 11.48 -2.58
C ASN A 52 1.88 10.14 -2.84
N PHE A 53 1.85 9.30 -1.82
CA PHE A 53 1.37 7.94 -1.94
C PHE A 53 0.46 7.56 -0.77
N TYR A 54 -0.47 6.67 -1.08
CA TYR A 54 -1.32 6.00 -0.11
C TYR A 54 -0.69 4.65 0.24
N VAL A 55 -0.72 4.29 1.52
CA VAL A 55 -0.28 3.00 2.02
C VAL A 55 -1.38 2.35 2.85
N ASP A 56 -1.74 1.12 2.50
CA ASP A 56 -2.49 0.19 3.35
C ASP A 56 -1.48 -0.72 4.04
N TRP A 57 -1.48 -0.71 5.37
CA TRP A 57 -0.52 -1.45 6.19
C TRP A 57 -0.91 -2.91 6.40
N GLY A 58 -2.13 -3.32 6.02
CA GLY A 58 -2.60 -4.69 6.17
C GLY A 58 -3.16 -5.02 7.56
N ASP A 59 -3.39 -4.01 8.41
CA ASP A 59 -3.99 -4.12 9.75
C ASP A 59 -5.31 -3.33 9.88
N ASN A 60 -5.91 -2.96 8.74
CA ASN A 60 -7.06 -2.05 8.60
C ASN A 60 -6.76 -0.57 8.89
N THR A 61 -5.48 -0.22 9.05
CA THR A 61 -5.04 1.18 9.07
C THR A 61 -4.35 1.55 7.77
N ASN A 62 -4.31 2.85 7.49
CA ASN A 62 -3.73 3.39 6.27
C ASN A 62 -3.31 4.85 6.47
N ASP A 63 -2.39 5.30 5.63
CA ASP A 63 -1.86 6.65 5.65
C ASP A 63 -1.69 7.23 4.24
N THR A 64 -1.65 8.57 4.19
CA THR A 64 -1.09 9.30 3.05
C THR A 64 0.28 9.85 3.44
N ILE A 65 1.31 9.39 2.76
CA ILE A 65 2.70 9.79 3.03
C ILE A 65 3.13 10.84 2.00
N THR A 66 3.56 12.00 2.53
CA THR A 66 4.07 13.13 1.75
C THR A 66 5.50 13.53 2.14
N SER A 67 6.08 12.88 3.15
CA SER A 67 7.42 13.13 3.65
C SER A 67 8.12 11.84 4.12
N SER A 68 9.45 11.76 3.97
CA SER A 68 10.27 10.66 4.48
C SER A 68 10.23 10.50 6.00
N SER A 69 9.79 11.52 6.74
CA SER A 69 9.62 11.45 8.20
C SER A 69 8.43 10.61 8.65
N GLN A 70 7.52 10.26 7.74
CA GLN A 70 6.29 9.49 8.01
C GLN A 70 6.44 8.00 7.65
N LYS A 71 7.68 7.51 7.56
CA LYS A 71 7.98 6.17 7.03
C LYS A 71 7.69 5.01 7.99
N GLU A 72 7.39 5.28 9.26
CA GLU A 72 7.21 4.26 10.30
C GLU A 72 5.74 4.01 10.59
N HIS A 73 5.39 2.74 10.76
CA HIS A 73 4.07 2.28 11.20
C HIS A 73 4.20 1.32 12.37
N LEU A 74 3.33 1.49 13.37
CA LEU A 74 3.25 0.65 14.57
C LEU A 74 2.02 -0.25 14.48
N TYR A 75 2.24 -1.56 14.55
CA TYR A 75 1.19 -2.56 14.56
C TYR A 75 0.73 -2.87 16.01
N PRO A 76 -0.52 -3.30 16.21
CA PRO A 76 -1.01 -3.73 17.53
C PRO A 76 -0.32 -5.00 18.08
N SER A 77 0.29 -5.80 17.23
CA SER A 77 0.94 -7.07 17.57
C SER A 77 2.08 -7.37 16.61
N GLU A 78 3.00 -8.26 17.00
CA GLU A 78 3.98 -8.77 16.05
C GLU A 78 3.28 -9.65 15.01
N GLY A 79 3.74 -9.61 13.75
CA GLY A 79 3.06 -10.38 12.71
C GLY A 79 3.67 -10.28 11.33
N VAL A 80 2.96 -10.92 10.40
CA VAL A 80 3.22 -10.85 8.96
C VAL A 80 2.09 -10.05 8.32
N TYR A 81 2.45 -8.96 7.66
CA TYR A 81 1.51 -8.00 7.10
C TYR A 81 1.76 -7.80 5.61
N THR A 82 0.68 -7.69 4.84
CA THR A 82 0.73 -7.32 3.42
C THR A 82 0.54 -5.81 3.31
N VAL A 83 1.60 -5.13 2.89
CA VAL A 83 1.63 -3.69 2.69
C VAL A 83 1.41 -3.39 1.22
N LYS A 84 0.44 -2.52 0.92
CA LYS A 84 0.11 -2.11 -0.44
C LYS A 84 0.30 -0.61 -0.57
N ILE A 85 1.07 -0.20 -1.57
CA ILE A 85 1.38 1.20 -1.81
C ILE A 85 0.91 1.60 -3.20
N SER A 86 0.23 2.74 -3.30
CA SER A 86 -0.21 3.33 -4.57
C SER A 86 0.11 4.83 -4.63
N GLY A 87 0.44 5.34 -5.81
CA GLY A 87 0.83 6.74 -6.02
C GLY A 87 2.33 6.94 -6.22
N THR A 88 2.84 8.13 -5.85
CA THR A 88 4.22 8.53 -6.15
C THR A 88 5.19 8.14 -5.03
N ILE A 89 6.11 7.22 -5.31
CA ILE A 89 7.14 6.71 -4.39
C ILE A 89 8.56 6.81 -4.97
N ILE A 90 9.04 8.02 -5.24
CA ILE A 90 10.40 8.22 -5.77
C ILE A 90 11.38 8.34 -4.62
N GLY A 91 12.37 7.43 -4.57
CA GLY A 91 13.36 7.35 -3.47
C GLY A 91 13.07 6.23 -2.46
N PHE A 92 12.78 5.02 -2.95
CA PHE A 92 12.52 3.83 -2.13
C PHE A 92 13.71 2.86 -2.20
N ARG A 93 14.65 2.93 -1.24
CA ARG A 93 15.86 2.07 -1.23
C ARG A 93 16.41 1.83 0.17
N PHE A 94 16.77 0.57 0.47
CA PHE A 94 17.28 0.21 1.80
C PHE A 94 18.70 0.73 2.10
N ASN A 95 19.56 0.87 1.08
CA ASN A 95 20.96 1.28 1.22
C ASN A 95 21.72 0.57 2.37
N ASN A 96 21.58 -0.77 2.46
CA ASN A 96 22.16 -1.61 3.52
C ASN A 96 21.74 -1.27 4.97
N ASN A 97 20.69 -0.48 5.16
CA ASN A 97 20.14 -0.09 6.46
C ASN A 97 18.63 -0.44 6.53
N ASN A 98 17.94 0.14 7.51
CA ASN A 98 16.50 0.04 7.75
C ASN A 98 16.02 -1.41 7.95
N ASP A 99 14.74 -1.63 7.72
CA ASP A 99 14.06 -2.90 7.92
C ASP A 99 14.18 -3.86 6.72
N ARG A 100 15.31 -3.84 6.00
CA ARG A 100 15.52 -4.67 4.80
C ARG A 100 15.32 -6.17 5.01
N LYS A 101 15.51 -6.64 6.25
CA LYS A 101 15.34 -8.05 6.61
C LYS A 101 13.89 -8.40 6.93
N LYS A 102 13.05 -7.40 7.20
CA LYS A 102 11.63 -7.57 7.51
C LYS A 102 10.79 -7.80 6.26
N ILE A 103 11.13 -7.23 5.10
CA ILE A 103 10.46 -7.55 3.83
C ILE A 103 10.81 -8.99 3.39
N ILE A 104 9.79 -9.80 3.09
CA ILE A 104 9.93 -11.23 2.79
C ILE A 104 9.39 -11.64 1.43
N ASN A 105 8.53 -10.82 0.83
CA ASN A 105 7.98 -11.05 -0.51
C ASN A 105 7.67 -9.72 -1.19
N ILE A 106 7.76 -9.70 -2.52
CA ILE A 106 7.29 -8.61 -3.39
C ILE A 106 6.50 -9.27 -4.51
N GLU A 107 5.29 -8.79 -4.75
CA GLU A 107 4.39 -9.30 -5.80
C GLU A 107 4.45 -8.37 -7.03
N GLN A 108 4.33 -8.96 -8.23
CA GLN A 108 4.29 -8.27 -9.53
C GLN A 108 2.94 -8.46 -10.20
#